data_AF-A0A6A4ZPV1-F1
#
_entry.id   AF-A0A6A4ZPV1-F1
#
_cell.length_a   1.000
_cell.length_b   1.000
_cell.length_c   1.000
_cell.angle_alpha   90.00
_cell.angle_beta   90.00
_cell.angle_gamma   90.00
#
_symmetry.space_group_name_H-M   'P 1'
#
loop_
_entity.id
_entity.type
_entity.pdbx_description
1 polymer ?
#
loop_
_entity_poly.entity_id
_entity_poly.type
_entity_poly.pdbx_seq_one_letter_code
_entity_poly.pdbx_strand_id
1 'polypeptide(L)' 'MFLRSTFLTSSALALLVFLAATPGTSSAQTTSSCEMLCIDLYDPVCGSNNKTYSNDCYLKLAQCTDKTLTLAKTGECG' A
#
# COMPACT_ATOMS: atom_id res chain seq x y z
N MET A 1 5.13 -22.00 25.76
CA MET A 1 4.25 -22.77 24.86
C MET A 1 4.33 -22.08 23.49
N PHE A 2 5.50 -22.12 22.85
CA PHE A 2 6.01 -23.25 22.07
C PHE A 2 4.99 -23.66 21.02
N LEU A 3 5.23 -23.31 19.76
CA LEU A 3 5.14 -24.27 18.66
C LEU A 3 5.64 -23.59 17.37
N ARG A 4 6.90 -23.86 16.99
CA ARG A 4 7.22 -24.59 15.74
C ARG A 4 8.53 -24.28 15.02
N SER A 5 9.36 -23.31 15.41
CA SER A 5 10.46 -22.93 14.50
C SER A 5 11.89 -23.04 15.04
N THR A 6 12.10 -23.65 16.21
CA THR A 6 13.46 -23.95 16.74
C THR A 6 13.93 -25.40 16.51
N PHE A 7 13.19 -26.21 15.75
CA PHE A 7 13.66 -27.49 15.20
C PHE A 7 13.61 -27.30 13.67
N LEU A 8 14.66 -27.22 12.87
CA LEU A 8 15.89 -27.99 12.81
C LEU A 8 17.08 -27.03 12.56
N THR A 9 17.92 -26.87 13.56
CA THR A 9 19.31 -26.48 13.41
C THR A 9 20.02 -27.47 12.50
N SER A 10 20.49 -27.06 11.31
CA SER A 10 21.51 -27.81 10.57
C SER A 10 22.89 -27.30 10.99
N SER A 11 23.67 -28.20 11.58
CA SER A 11 24.68 -27.95 12.61
C SER A 11 26.04 -27.41 12.14
N ALA A 12 26.12 -26.63 11.05
CA ALA A 12 27.43 -26.27 10.49
C ALA A 12 27.65 -24.80 10.06
N LEU A 13 26.67 -23.90 10.22
CA LEU A 13 26.77 -22.53 9.69
C LEU A 13 26.52 -21.43 10.74
N ALA A 14 26.97 -21.64 11.98
CA ALA A 14 26.73 -20.72 13.10
C ALA A 14 27.80 -19.62 13.31
N LEU A 15 28.81 -19.48 12.44
CA LEU A 15 29.97 -18.61 12.72
C LEU A 15 30.11 -17.34 11.85
N LEU A 16 29.27 -17.11 10.83
CA LEU A 16 29.44 -15.97 9.93
C LEU A 16 28.28 -14.96 9.85
N VAL A 17 27.15 -15.19 10.53
CA VAL A 17 25.96 -14.33 10.35
C VAL A 17 25.86 -13.21 11.40
N PHE A 18 26.88 -13.02 12.25
CA PHE A 18 26.89 -11.98 13.30
C PHE A 18 27.56 -10.64 12.93
N LEU A 19 27.90 -10.37 11.66
CA LEU A 19 28.62 -9.16 11.26
C LEU A 19 27.81 -8.09 10.49
N ALA A 20 26.48 -8.17 10.47
CA ALA A 20 25.65 -7.07 9.98
C ALA A 20 24.60 -6.67 11.00
N ALA A 21 25.06 -6.07 12.09
CA ALA A 21 24.23 -5.15 12.87
C ALA A 21 23.97 -3.91 12.01
N THR A 22 22.91 -3.93 11.20
CA THR A 22 22.35 -2.68 10.66
C THR A 22 21.27 -2.17 11.60
N PRO A 23 21.39 -0.97 12.20
CA PRO A 23 20.24 -0.23 12.68
C PRO A 23 19.50 0.30 11.45
N GLY A 24 18.85 -0.60 10.72
CA GLY A 24 17.96 -0.27 9.62
C GLY A 24 16.55 -0.18 10.16
N THR A 25 16.17 1.01 10.62
CA THR A 25 14.75 1.37 10.66
C THR A 25 14.23 1.28 9.22
N SER A 26 13.58 0.18 8.90
CA SER A 26 12.66 0.15 7.78
C SER A 26 11.43 -0.47 8.38
N SER A 27 10.63 0.43 8.94
CA SER A 27 9.24 0.20 9.25
C SER A 27 8.64 -0.50 8.05
N ALA A 28 8.55 -1.83 8.10
CA ALA A 28 7.50 -2.56 7.40
C ALA A 28 6.22 -2.23 8.16
N GLN A 29 5.85 -0.94 8.14
CA GLN A 29 4.53 -0.47 8.47
C GLN A 29 3.64 -1.11 7.43
N THR A 30 3.15 -2.29 7.81
CA THR A 30 2.12 -3.02 7.10
C THR A 30 0.79 -2.35 7.44
N THR A 31 0.72 -1.04 7.26
CA THR A 31 -0.51 -0.27 7.33
C THR A 31 -0.87 0.00 5.90
N SER A 32 -1.82 -0.77 5.37
CA SER A 32 -2.55 -0.43 4.15
C SER A 32 -3.42 0.81 4.39
N SER A 33 -2.84 1.89 4.92
CA SER A 33 -3.56 3.10 5.25
C SER A 33 -3.65 3.92 3.97
N CYS A 34 -4.75 3.72 3.26
CA CYS A 34 -5.23 4.61 2.21
C CYS A 34 -5.73 5.92 2.81
N GLU A 35 -4.87 6.59 3.58
CA GLU A 35 -5.18 7.82 4.29
C GLU A 35 -4.44 8.94 3.57
N MET A 36 -5.11 9.55 2.59
CA MET A 36 -4.61 10.68 1.81
C MET A 36 -5.52 11.88 2.09
N LEU A 37 -4.90 13.03 2.32
CA LEU A 37 -5.62 14.29 2.42
C LEU A 37 -5.86 14.85 1.00
N CYS A 38 -7.11 15.12 0.68
CA CYS A 38 -7.51 15.75 -0.56
C CYS A 38 -8.07 17.14 -0.30
N ILE A 39 -7.76 18.09 -1.18
CA ILE A 39 -8.37 19.42 -1.16
C ILE A 39 -9.78 19.29 -1.76
N ASP A 40 -10.73 20.03 -1.20
CA ASP A 40 -12.09 20.17 -1.72
C ASP A 40 -12.15 21.14 -2.92
N LEU A 41 -11.34 20.87 -3.93
CA LEU A 41 -11.42 21.51 -5.23
C LEU A 41 -12.32 20.67 -6.14
N TYR A 42 -13.35 21.27 -6.73
CA TYR A 42 -14.22 20.59 -7.67
C TYR A 42 -13.65 20.68 -9.10
N ASP A 43 -13.10 19.57 -9.57
CA ASP A 43 -12.58 19.36 -10.93
C ASP A 43 -12.91 17.90 -11.33
N PRO A 44 -14.17 17.62 -11.72
CA PRO A 44 -14.70 16.27 -11.71
C PRO A 44 -14.02 15.35 -12.72
N VAL A 45 -13.88 14.08 -12.35
CA VAL A 45 -13.33 13.02 -13.21
C VAL A 45 -14.16 11.74 -13.15
N CYS A 46 -14.27 11.06 -14.29
CA CYS A 46 -15.02 9.82 -14.42
C CYS A 46 -14.09 8.62 -14.26
N GLY A 47 -14.39 7.72 -13.32
CA GLY A 47 -13.68 6.47 -13.12
C GLY A 47 -14.18 5.34 -14.04
N SER A 48 -13.36 4.29 -14.22
CA SER A 48 -13.69 3.08 -14.99
C SER A 48 -14.88 2.30 -14.44
N ASN A 49 -15.27 2.57 -13.20
CA ASN A 49 -16.46 2.05 -12.53
C ASN A 49 -17.72 2.91 -12.78
N ASN A 50 -17.65 3.87 -13.71
CA ASN A 50 -18.74 4.79 -14.05
C ASN A 50 -19.20 5.67 -12.87
N LYS A 51 -18.28 5.97 -11.92
CA LYS A 51 -18.49 6.93 -10.84
C LYS A 51 -17.73 8.22 -11.11
N THR A 52 -18.38 9.35 -10.87
CA THR A 52 -17.74 10.66 -10.84
C THR A 52 -17.04 10.87 -9.51
N TYR A 53 -15.79 11.32 -9.54
CA TYR A 53 -14.99 11.74 -8.40
C TYR A 53 -14.81 13.25 -8.45
N SER A 54 -14.89 13.92 -7.31
CA SER A 54 -14.85 15.39 -7.24
C SER A 54 -13.56 15.98 -7.81
N ASN A 55 -12.46 15.22 -7.76
CA ASN A 55 -11.19 15.53 -8.41
C ASN A 55 -10.29 14.28 -8.50
N ASP A 56 -9.14 14.44 -9.17
CA ASP A 56 -8.10 13.41 -9.30
C ASP A 56 -7.59 12.86 -7.96
N CYS A 57 -7.56 13.68 -6.89
CA CYS A 57 -7.13 13.21 -5.58
C CYS A 57 -8.14 12.20 -5.01
N TYR A 58 -9.43 12.50 -5.10
CA TYR A 58 -10.48 11.57 -4.67
C TYR A 58 -10.50 10.29 -5.50
N LEU A 59 -10.21 10.37 -6.80
CA LEU A 59 -10.02 9.19 -7.64
C LEU A 59 -8.85 8.33 -7.13
N LYS A 60 -7.68 8.94 -6.89
CA LYS A 60 -6.48 8.25 -6.38
C LYS A 60 -6.69 7.63 -5.00
N LEU A 61 -7.44 8.31 -4.13
CA LEU A 61 -7.83 7.78 -2.83
C LEU A 61 -8.65 6.49 -3.00
N ALA A 62 -9.63 6.50 -3.92
CA ALA A 62 -10.39 5.30 -4.22
C ALA A 62 -9.54 4.20 -4.89
N GLN A 63 -8.58 4.57 -5.76
CA GLN A 63 -7.61 3.64 -6.34
C GLN A 63 -6.70 2.99 -5.29
N CYS A 64 -6.55 3.63 -4.14
CA CYS A 64 -5.81 3.03 -3.04
C CYS A 64 -6.53 1.78 -2.53
N THR A 65 -7.86 1.84 -2.39
CA THR A 65 -8.71 0.73 -1.95
C THR A 65 -9.03 -0.26 -3.08
N ASP A 66 -9.24 0.24 -4.30
CA ASP A 66 -9.56 -0.55 -5.48
C ASP A 66 -8.50 -0.35 -6.58
N LYS A 67 -7.56 -1.29 -6.68
CA LYS A 67 -6.46 -1.22 -7.68
C LYS A 67 -6.93 -1.41 -9.13
N THR A 68 -8.17 -1.82 -9.35
CA THR A 68 -8.74 -1.98 -10.70
C THR A 68 -9.37 -0.69 -11.23
N LEU A 69 -9.60 0.28 -10.33
CA LEU A 69 -10.13 1.58 -10.68
C LEU A 69 -9.10 2.37 -11.49
N THR A 70 -9.50 2.84 -12.66
CA THR A 70 -8.70 3.69 -13.53
C THR A 70 -9.50 4.94 -13.91
N LEU A 71 -8.81 5.98 -14.37
CA LEU A 71 -9.47 7.13 -14.96
C LEU A 71 -10.09 6.70 -16.30
N ALA A 72 -11.40 6.88 -16.47
CA ALA A 72 -12.08 6.66 -17.74
C ALA A 72 -12.04 7.91 -18.62
N LYS A 73 -12.37 9.08 -18.05
CA LYS A 73 -12.45 10.36 -18.77
C LYS A 73 -12.35 11.53 -17.79
N THR A 74 -11.88 12.68 -18.25
CA THR A 74 -12.04 13.96 -17.55
C THR A 74 -13.50 14.45 -17.62
N GLY A 75 -13.94 15.15 -16.58
CA GLY A 75 -15.34 15.55 -16.39
C GLY A 75 -16.19 14.48 -15.68
N GLU A 76 -17.46 14.80 -15.46
CA GLU A 76 -18.42 13.86 -14.89
C GLU A 76 -18.69 12.68 -15.84
N CYS A 77 -19.10 11.54 -15.29
CA CYS A 77 -19.66 10.45 -16.08
C CYS A 77 -21.06 10.84 -16.59
N GLY A 78 -21.38 10.53 -17.85
CA GLY A 78 -22.66 10.86 -18.49
C GLY A 78 -22.50 11.81 -19.66
#